data_AF-A0A9J7MPS2-F1
#
_entry.id   AF-A0A9J7MPS2-F1
#
_cell.length_a   1.000
_cell.length_b   1.000
_cell.length_c   1.000
_cell.angle_alpha   90.00
_cell.angle_beta   90.00
_cell.angle_gamma   90.00
#
_symmetry.space_group_name_H-M   'P 1'
#
loop_
_entity.id
_entity.type
_entity.pdbx_description
1 polymer ?
#
loop_
_entity_poly.entity_id
_entity_poly.type
_entity_poly.pdbx_seq_one_letter_code
_entity_poly.pdbx_strand_id
1 'polypeptide(L)'
;MPLRFPKTVTVDGGWSDWSPWSDCSVTCGVGTQTRDRSCTNPEPEHGGAECDGDTQETQQCDTGVFCPVDGGLSDWSAWSGCSVTCGVGTQTRHRSCTNPAPAHGGAGCHGYTDGTQQCNTGVSCPVIRLVGGSSSREGRVEVYRSGQWGTVCDDDFDINDANVICRQLGYGSAIDARSQAAFGAGSGQIWLDNLACGGTEARVEHCSHNGWGSHNCGHGEDAGVVCSDGECQTGNGASYRGTVSVTPTGKTCQRWDSQTPHVHSRTPGNYRSSGLEQNYCRNPDGSRGVWCYTTDLFTRFEYCDIPTCGIRLVSGSSPREGRVEVYHGGQWGTVCDDDFDMNDARVICRQLRQGSAAQARSYAAFGAGSGQIWLDNLACRGSETIVGDCRHNGWGSHNCGHGEDAGVVCSGDIRLVGGSSSREGRVEVYHNGQWGTVCDDAFDLNDAHVICRQLGYGGATQARSYAAFGAGSGQIWLDNVECGGSERNIEHCRHNGWGSHNCGHGEDAGVVC
;
A
#
# COMPACT_ATOMS: atom_id res chain seq x y z
N MET A 1 7.76 119.27 -26.57
CA MET A 1 8.26 117.88 -26.63
C MET A 1 7.06 116.94 -26.56
N PRO A 2 6.78 116.13 -27.59
CA PRO A 2 6.04 114.89 -27.42
C PRO A 2 7.01 113.70 -27.49
N LEU A 3 6.91 112.80 -26.52
CA LEU A 3 7.71 111.59 -26.38
C LEU A 3 7.39 110.61 -27.53
N ARG A 4 8.42 110.14 -28.25
CA ARG A 4 8.32 108.97 -29.15
C ARG A 4 8.22 107.71 -28.28
N PHE A 5 7.11 106.99 -28.36
CA PHE A 5 7.05 105.60 -27.88
C PHE A 5 7.71 104.68 -28.93
N PRO A 6 8.57 103.73 -28.54
CA PRO A 6 9.20 102.81 -29.48
C PRO A 6 8.15 101.84 -30.05
N LYS A 7 8.24 101.52 -31.35
CA LYS A 7 7.48 100.41 -31.96
C LYS A 7 7.98 99.10 -31.34
N THR A 8 7.10 98.39 -30.65
CA THR A 8 7.35 97.01 -30.18
C THR A 8 7.36 96.09 -31.41
N VAL A 9 8.44 95.33 -31.59
CA VAL A 9 8.56 94.30 -32.63
C VAL A 9 8.04 93.00 -32.04
N THR A 10 7.15 92.32 -32.77
CA THR A 10 6.63 91.00 -32.37
C THR A 10 7.73 89.96 -32.47
N VAL A 11 7.84 89.08 -31.46
CA VAL A 11 8.76 87.93 -31.48
C VAL A 11 7.89 86.68 -31.53
N ASP A 12 7.94 85.96 -32.65
CA ASP A 12 7.24 84.69 -32.78
C ASP A 12 8.01 83.60 -32.03
N GLY A 13 7.28 82.67 -31.41
CA GLY A 13 7.86 81.60 -30.61
C GLY A 13 8.65 80.59 -31.43
N GLY A 14 9.75 80.11 -30.87
CA GLY A 14 10.54 79.01 -31.40
C GLY A 14 10.54 77.81 -30.45
N TRP A 15 10.49 76.60 -31.02
CA TRP A 15 10.60 75.36 -30.25
C TRP A 15 11.99 75.24 -29.60
N SER A 16 12.03 74.79 -28.35
CA SER A 16 13.24 74.29 -27.71
C SER A 16 13.73 73.01 -28.42
N ASP A 17 14.99 72.64 -28.16
CA ASP A 17 15.43 71.26 -28.46
C ASP A 17 14.55 70.27 -27.70
N TRP A 18 14.37 69.09 -28.29
CA TRP A 18 13.70 67.98 -27.62
C TRP A 18 14.52 67.47 -26.43
N SER A 19 13.83 67.06 -25.37
CA SER A 19 14.47 66.32 -24.27
C SER A 19 15.01 64.95 -24.75
N PRO A 20 15.93 64.33 -23.98
CA PRO A 20 16.22 62.92 -24.14
C PRO A 20 14.93 62.09 -23.98
N TRP A 21 14.87 60.95 -24.65
CA TRP A 21 13.78 59.99 -24.46
C TRP A 21 13.72 59.50 -23.01
N SER A 22 12.50 59.32 -22.50
CA SER A 22 12.26 58.63 -21.23
C SER A 22 12.75 57.19 -21.28
N ASP A 23 12.81 56.54 -20.10
CA ASP A 23 12.86 55.09 -20.03
C ASP A 23 11.66 54.46 -20.76
N CYS A 24 11.86 53.24 -21.25
CA CYS A 24 10.79 52.48 -21.90
C CYS A 24 9.67 52.18 -20.90
N SER A 25 8.42 52.27 -21.34
CA SER A 25 7.23 52.06 -20.48
C SER A 25 7.11 50.63 -19.93
N VAL A 26 7.94 49.70 -20.40
CA VAL A 26 7.97 48.29 -19.98
C VAL A 26 9.41 47.89 -19.67
N THR A 27 9.56 46.86 -18.84
CA THR A 27 10.88 46.29 -18.49
C THR A 27 11.26 45.09 -19.37
N CYS A 28 10.33 44.54 -20.14
CA CYS A 28 10.52 43.46 -21.09
C CYS A 28 9.66 43.68 -22.36
N GLY A 29 10.12 43.20 -23.51
CA GLY A 29 9.41 43.29 -24.78
C GLY A 29 9.37 44.71 -25.36
N VAL A 30 8.30 44.98 -26.12
CA VAL A 30 8.10 46.25 -26.82
C VAL A 30 7.16 47.16 -26.03
N GLY A 31 7.62 48.36 -25.72
CA GLY A 31 6.84 49.41 -25.07
C GLY A 31 6.95 50.74 -25.82
N THR A 32 6.72 51.83 -25.10
CA THR A 32 6.79 53.20 -25.64
C THR A 32 7.65 54.09 -24.76
N GLN A 33 8.32 55.07 -25.36
CA GLN A 33 9.06 56.13 -24.67
C GLN A 33 8.65 57.49 -25.22
N THR A 34 8.73 58.52 -24.39
CA THR A 34 8.29 59.88 -24.74
C THR A 34 9.42 60.88 -24.58
N ARG A 35 9.35 61.98 -25.34
CA ARG A 35 10.19 63.17 -25.15
C ARG A 35 9.35 64.42 -25.37
N ASP A 36 9.79 65.52 -24.78
CA ASP A 36 9.02 66.76 -24.70
C ASP A 36 9.86 67.95 -25.19
N ARG A 37 9.18 69.00 -25.66
CA ARG A 37 9.75 70.29 -26.01
C ARG A 37 8.78 71.42 -25.65
N SER A 38 9.29 72.63 -25.46
CA SER A 38 8.50 73.81 -25.11
C SER A 38 8.72 74.96 -26.08
N CYS A 39 7.71 75.81 -26.28
CA CYS A 39 7.80 76.99 -27.14
C CYS A 39 8.50 78.15 -26.42
N THR A 40 9.80 78.00 -26.17
CA THR A 40 10.56 78.90 -25.29
C THR A 40 11.91 79.34 -25.88
N ASN A 41 12.20 79.05 -27.15
CA ASN A 41 13.48 79.35 -27.78
C ASN A 41 13.33 80.01 -29.16
N PRO A 42 12.97 81.31 -29.24
CA PRO A 42 12.59 82.19 -28.12
C PRO A 42 11.12 82.02 -27.71
N GLU A 43 10.74 82.52 -26.53
CA GLU A 43 9.33 82.58 -26.10
C GLU A 43 8.59 83.69 -26.90
N PRO A 44 7.30 83.50 -27.28
CA PRO A 44 6.55 84.54 -27.98
C PRO A 44 6.42 85.82 -27.14
N GLU A 45 6.77 86.98 -27.72
CA GLU A 45 6.66 88.28 -27.06
C GLU A 45 5.92 89.31 -27.91
N HIS A 46 5.30 90.28 -27.23
CA HIS A 46 4.62 91.43 -27.84
C HIS A 46 3.51 91.08 -28.85
N GLY A 47 2.87 89.91 -28.71
CA GLY A 47 1.80 89.43 -29.59
C GLY A 47 2.28 88.63 -30.81
N GLY A 48 3.50 88.09 -30.78
CA GLY A 48 3.98 87.12 -31.76
C GLY A 48 3.25 85.77 -31.69
N ALA A 49 3.39 84.98 -32.75
CA ALA A 49 2.70 83.70 -32.89
C ALA A 49 3.25 82.62 -31.95
N GLU A 50 2.35 81.80 -31.40
CA GLU A 50 2.70 80.56 -30.69
C GLU A 50 3.28 79.52 -31.66
N CYS A 51 4.06 78.58 -31.13
CA CYS A 51 4.58 77.49 -31.93
C CYS A 51 3.47 76.52 -32.35
N ASP A 52 3.45 76.13 -33.63
CA ASP A 52 2.53 75.12 -34.18
C ASP A 52 3.18 73.73 -34.19
N GLY A 53 2.41 72.72 -33.76
CA GLY A 53 2.84 71.32 -33.60
C GLY A 53 2.85 70.80 -32.16
N ASP A 54 3.09 69.50 -32.00
CA ASP A 54 2.98 68.85 -30.70
C ASP A 54 4.15 69.18 -29.76
N THR A 55 3.83 69.30 -28.47
CA THR A 55 4.79 69.50 -27.37
C THR A 55 5.41 68.19 -26.88
N GLN A 56 4.86 67.05 -27.29
CA GLN A 56 5.30 65.72 -26.89
C GLN A 56 5.35 64.79 -28.10
N GLU A 57 6.39 63.98 -28.16
CA GLU A 57 6.54 62.92 -29.16
C GLU A 57 6.63 61.57 -28.44
N THR A 58 6.00 60.55 -29.02
CA THR A 58 6.04 59.16 -28.51
C THR A 58 6.54 58.24 -29.61
N GLN A 59 7.44 57.32 -29.26
CA GLN A 59 7.88 56.26 -30.17
C GLN A 59 7.98 54.90 -29.48
N GLN A 60 8.10 53.83 -30.27
CA GLN A 60 8.34 52.48 -29.74
C GLN A 60 9.77 52.32 -29.22
N CYS A 61 9.91 51.50 -28.19
CA CYS A 61 11.19 51.02 -27.67
C CYS A 61 11.13 49.50 -27.49
N ASP A 62 12.24 48.82 -27.77
CA ASP A 62 12.43 47.40 -27.52
C ASP A 62 13.52 47.24 -26.46
N THR A 63 13.22 46.57 -25.35
CA THR A 63 14.17 46.41 -24.24
C THR A 63 15.19 45.31 -24.49
N GLY A 64 15.01 44.47 -25.51
CA GLY A 64 15.86 43.29 -25.76
C GLY A 64 15.71 42.17 -24.72
N VAL A 65 14.77 42.31 -23.78
CA VAL A 65 14.47 41.32 -22.73
C VAL A 65 13.15 40.63 -23.07
N PHE A 66 13.16 39.30 -23.21
CA PHE A 66 11.93 38.53 -23.45
C PHE A 66 11.04 38.51 -22.20
N CYS A 67 9.75 38.79 -22.37
CA CYS A 67 8.80 38.72 -21.26
C CYS A 67 8.51 37.28 -20.82
N PRO A 68 8.23 37.06 -19.51
CA PRO A 68 7.77 35.77 -19.00
C PRO A 68 6.55 35.25 -19.78
N VAL A 69 6.61 33.98 -20.18
CA VAL A 69 5.48 33.28 -20.81
C VAL A 69 5.02 32.22 -19.82
N ASP A 70 3.84 32.42 -19.26
CA ASP A 70 3.24 31.46 -18.34
C ASP A 70 2.73 30.23 -19.09
N GLY A 71 2.92 29.05 -18.51
CA GLY A 71 2.50 27.80 -19.11
C GLY A 71 0.99 27.60 -19.12
N GLY A 72 0.47 27.13 -20.25
CA GLY A 72 -0.90 26.67 -20.40
C GLY A 72 -0.98 25.17 -20.67
N LEU A 73 -1.98 24.52 -20.06
CA LEU A 73 -2.27 23.11 -20.31
C LEU A 73 -2.83 22.94 -21.73
N SER A 74 -2.38 21.89 -22.43
CA SER A 74 -2.96 21.46 -23.70
C SER A 74 -4.40 20.99 -23.53
N ASP A 75 -5.08 20.83 -24.65
CA ASP A 75 -6.32 20.08 -24.67
C ASP A 75 -6.11 18.65 -24.19
N TRP A 76 -7.19 18.06 -23.66
CA TRP A 76 -7.22 16.67 -23.27
C TRP A 76 -7.15 15.74 -24.48
N SER A 77 -6.43 14.63 -24.33
CA SER A 77 -6.53 13.50 -25.25
C SER A 77 -7.96 12.93 -25.27
N ALA A 78 -8.26 12.14 -26.31
CA ALA A 78 -9.41 11.26 -26.27
C ALA A 78 -9.30 10.31 -25.06
N TRP A 79 -10.46 9.83 -24.60
CA TRP A 79 -10.51 8.78 -23.59
C TRP A 79 -9.97 7.46 -24.13
N SER A 80 -9.27 6.71 -23.27
CA SER A 80 -8.90 5.32 -23.53
C SER A 80 -10.14 4.44 -23.74
N GLY A 81 -9.91 3.21 -24.19
CA GLY A 81 -10.91 2.15 -24.04
C GLY A 81 -11.29 1.92 -22.58
N CYS A 82 -12.46 1.31 -22.36
CA CYS A 82 -12.92 0.94 -21.03
C CYS A 82 -12.03 -0.15 -20.44
N SER A 83 -11.72 -0.07 -19.14
CA SER A 83 -10.86 -1.04 -18.43
C SER A 83 -11.49 -2.43 -18.29
N VAL A 84 -12.72 -2.62 -18.75
CA VAL A 84 -13.47 -3.88 -18.68
C VAL A 84 -14.19 -4.12 -20.01
N THR A 85 -14.49 -5.38 -20.29
CA THR A 85 -15.23 -5.79 -21.48
C THR A 85 -16.73 -5.97 -21.23
N CYS A 86 -17.15 -5.99 -19.96
CA CYS A 86 -18.54 -6.03 -19.52
C CYS A 86 -18.77 -5.14 -18.29
N GLY A 87 -20.01 -4.72 -18.06
CA GLY A 87 -20.41 -3.94 -16.90
C GLY A 87 -19.81 -2.53 -16.90
N VAL A 88 -19.52 -2.05 -15.69
CA VAL A 88 -18.97 -0.71 -15.44
C VAL A 88 -17.47 -0.83 -15.14
N GLY A 89 -16.65 -0.13 -15.92
CA GLY A 89 -15.21 0.01 -15.70
C GLY A 89 -14.80 1.47 -15.68
N THR A 90 -13.53 1.74 -15.98
CA THR A 90 -12.98 3.10 -16.05
C THR A 90 -12.16 3.34 -17.30
N GLN A 91 -12.11 4.60 -17.74
CA GLN A 91 -11.29 5.06 -18.85
C GLN A 91 -10.46 6.28 -18.42
N THR A 92 -9.30 6.47 -19.04
CA THR A 92 -8.34 7.52 -18.71
C THR A 92 -8.06 8.44 -19.90
N ARG A 93 -7.58 9.65 -19.63
CA ARG A 93 -7.11 10.60 -20.64
C ARG A 93 -6.00 11.48 -20.06
N HIS A 94 -5.19 12.08 -20.93
CA HIS A 94 -3.98 12.82 -20.55
C HIS A 94 -3.91 14.18 -21.23
N ARG A 95 -3.19 15.14 -20.64
CA ARG A 95 -2.80 16.42 -21.25
C ARG A 95 -1.47 16.90 -20.70
N SER A 96 -0.82 17.83 -21.41
CA SER A 96 0.54 18.27 -21.11
C SER A 96 0.67 19.79 -21.04
N CYS A 97 1.69 20.29 -20.34
CA CYS A 97 1.96 21.72 -20.20
C CYS A 97 2.69 22.28 -21.43
N THR A 98 1.97 22.42 -22.55
CA THR A 98 2.58 22.75 -23.85
C THR A 98 1.83 23.82 -24.64
N ASN A 99 0.75 24.41 -24.10
CA ASN A 99 -0.08 25.38 -24.82
C ASN A 99 -0.35 26.67 -24.02
N PRO A 100 0.63 27.57 -23.89
CA PRO A 100 2.02 27.43 -24.34
C PRO A 100 2.89 26.72 -23.29
N ALA A 101 4.11 26.30 -23.66
CA ALA A 101 5.09 25.86 -22.67
C ALA A 101 5.63 27.08 -21.89
N PRO A 102 5.83 26.99 -20.57
CA PRO A 102 6.44 28.07 -19.80
C PRO A 102 7.81 28.46 -20.36
N ALA A 103 8.07 29.75 -20.51
CA ALA A 103 9.35 30.27 -20.99
C ALA A 103 9.71 31.58 -20.28
N HIS A 104 11.00 31.96 -20.36
CA HIS A 104 11.51 33.25 -19.87
C HIS A 104 11.16 33.58 -18.41
N GLY A 105 11.12 32.57 -17.54
CA GLY A 105 10.78 32.73 -16.12
C GLY A 105 9.29 32.84 -15.80
N GLY A 106 8.41 32.51 -16.76
CA GLY A 106 6.97 32.41 -16.53
C GLY A 106 6.57 31.24 -15.64
N ALA A 107 5.39 31.33 -15.06
CA ALA A 107 4.84 30.33 -14.16
C ALA A 107 4.60 28.98 -14.85
N GLY A 108 4.76 27.88 -14.11
CA GLY A 108 4.36 26.55 -14.56
C GLY A 108 2.83 26.41 -14.70
N CYS A 109 2.38 25.41 -15.44
CA CYS A 109 0.95 25.15 -15.59
C CYS A 109 0.26 24.78 -14.27
N HIS A 110 -0.96 25.27 -14.08
CA HIS A 110 -1.82 24.91 -12.95
C HIS A 110 -2.96 23.97 -13.38
N GLY A 111 -3.10 22.83 -12.70
CA GLY A 111 -4.17 21.85 -12.91
C GLY A 111 -3.67 20.43 -13.17
N TYR A 112 -4.59 19.46 -13.16
CA TYR A 112 -4.26 18.03 -13.34
C TYR A 112 -3.91 17.70 -14.80
N THR A 113 -2.96 16.79 -14.99
CA THR A 113 -2.53 16.25 -16.29
C THR A 113 -3.24 14.95 -16.67
N ASP A 114 -3.94 14.33 -15.73
CA ASP A 114 -4.58 13.03 -15.87
C ASP A 114 -6.05 13.11 -15.46
N GLY A 115 -6.92 12.54 -16.29
CA GLY A 115 -8.35 12.44 -16.05
C GLY A 115 -8.78 10.98 -16.01
N THR A 116 -9.64 10.61 -15.06
CA THR A 116 -10.25 9.29 -14.97
C THR A 116 -11.76 9.42 -14.81
N GLN A 117 -12.53 8.60 -15.52
CA GLN A 117 -13.98 8.52 -15.35
C GLN A 117 -14.51 7.10 -15.53
N GLN A 118 -15.77 6.88 -15.12
CA GLN A 118 -16.46 5.61 -15.36
C GLN A 118 -16.86 5.44 -16.82
N CYS A 119 -16.90 4.19 -17.27
CA CYS A 119 -17.44 3.78 -18.56
C CYS A 119 -18.39 2.59 -18.34
N ASN A 120 -19.49 2.56 -19.07
CA ASN A 120 -20.41 1.43 -19.08
C ASN A 120 -20.38 0.80 -20.48
N THR A 121 -20.05 -0.49 -20.54
CA THR A 121 -19.94 -1.25 -21.79
C THR A 121 -21.29 -1.65 -22.39
N GLY A 122 -22.38 -1.58 -21.61
CA GLY A 122 -23.70 -2.07 -22.01
C GLY A 122 -23.82 -3.61 -22.05
N VAL A 123 -22.73 -4.34 -21.75
CA VAL A 123 -22.71 -5.80 -21.69
C VAL A 123 -22.89 -6.23 -20.25
N SER A 124 -23.87 -7.09 -19.94
CA SER A 124 -24.00 -7.65 -18.59
C SER A 124 -22.86 -8.65 -18.34
N CYS A 125 -22.15 -8.49 -17.24
CA CYS A 125 -21.10 -9.43 -16.88
C CYS A 125 -21.67 -10.78 -16.41
N PRO A 126 -20.89 -11.87 -16.55
CA PRO A 126 -21.25 -13.18 -16.01
C PRO A 126 -21.55 -13.12 -14.52
N VAL A 127 -22.60 -13.83 -14.12
CA VAL A 127 -22.99 -13.99 -12.71
C VAL A 127 -22.47 -15.33 -12.24
N ILE A 128 -21.98 -15.42 -11.01
CA ILE A 128 -21.49 -16.65 -10.42
C ILE A 128 -22.36 -17.09 -9.23
N ARG A 129 -22.36 -18.39 -8.93
CA ARG A 129 -23.01 -18.97 -7.75
C ARG A 129 -22.24 -20.18 -7.23
N LEU A 130 -22.51 -20.56 -5.98
CA LEU A 130 -22.02 -21.81 -5.38
C LEU A 130 -23.16 -22.81 -5.27
N VAL A 131 -22.89 -24.08 -5.61
CA VAL A 131 -23.87 -25.17 -5.58
C VAL A 131 -23.29 -26.40 -4.88
N GLY A 132 -24.11 -27.12 -4.12
CA GLY A 132 -23.72 -28.42 -3.53
C GLY A 132 -22.95 -28.32 -2.20
N GLY A 133 -22.69 -27.12 -1.70
CA GLY A 133 -22.14 -26.92 -0.36
C GLY A 133 -23.18 -27.03 0.76
N SER A 134 -22.71 -27.22 1.99
CA SER A 134 -23.55 -27.28 3.19
C SER A 134 -24.00 -25.89 3.69
N SER A 135 -23.40 -24.83 3.15
CA SER A 135 -23.77 -23.45 3.41
C SER A 135 -23.71 -22.61 2.14
N SER A 136 -24.17 -21.36 2.20
CA SER A 136 -24.10 -20.45 1.05
C SER A 136 -22.67 -20.03 0.67
N ARG A 137 -21.68 -20.31 1.53
CA ARG A 137 -20.28 -19.86 1.41
C ARG A 137 -19.36 -20.94 0.86
N GLU A 138 -19.88 -22.11 0.55
CA GLU A 138 -19.10 -23.18 -0.05
C GLU A 138 -19.90 -23.86 -1.15
N GLY A 139 -19.19 -24.49 -2.09
CA GLY A 139 -19.80 -25.23 -3.17
C GLY A 139 -18.98 -25.22 -4.44
N ARG A 140 -19.43 -26.02 -5.41
CA ARG A 140 -18.97 -26.00 -6.79
C ARG A 140 -19.26 -24.63 -7.40
N VAL A 141 -18.28 -24.09 -8.13
CA VAL A 141 -18.40 -22.80 -8.79
C VAL A 141 -19.14 -22.97 -10.10
N GLU A 142 -20.21 -22.19 -10.27
CA GLU A 142 -20.92 -22.12 -11.54
C GLU A 142 -20.98 -20.68 -12.05
N VAL A 143 -20.79 -20.53 -13.36
CA VAL A 143 -20.81 -19.26 -14.09
C VAL A 143 -22.02 -19.24 -15.03
N TYR A 144 -22.80 -18.16 -14.99
CA TYR A 144 -23.89 -17.93 -15.92
C TYR A 144 -23.41 -17.06 -17.09
N ARG A 145 -23.41 -17.65 -18.29
CA ARG A 145 -22.98 -16.98 -19.52
C ARG A 145 -23.81 -17.46 -20.70
N SER A 146 -24.11 -16.55 -21.63
CA SER A 146 -24.86 -16.87 -22.86
C SER A 146 -26.18 -17.62 -22.63
N GLY A 147 -26.89 -17.30 -21.53
CA GLY A 147 -28.20 -17.89 -21.23
C GLY A 147 -28.18 -19.23 -20.49
N GLN A 148 -27.00 -19.76 -20.13
CA GLN A 148 -26.89 -21.05 -19.44
C GLN A 148 -25.83 -21.03 -18.33
N TRP A 149 -26.08 -21.83 -17.29
CA TRP A 149 -25.08 -22.12 -16.26
C TRP A 149 -24.09 -23.15 -16.76
N GLY A 150 -22.84 -23.02 -16.34
CA GLY A 150 -21.80 -24.01 -16.55
C GLY A 150 -20.76 -23.95 -15.44
N THR A 151 -19.94 -24.97 -15.31
CA THR A 151 -18.96 -25.14 -14.21
C THR A 151 -17.60 -24.55 -14.57
N VAL A 152 -16.67 -24.61 -13.63
CA VAL A 152 -15.26 -24.21 -13.80
C VAL A 152 -14.41 -25.47 -13.61
N CYS A 153 -13.44 -25.72 -14.48
CA CYS A 153 -12.50 -26.82 -14.32
C CYS A 153 -11.47 -26.52 -13.22
N ASP A 154 -11.00 -27.57 -12.55
CA ASP A 154 -10.01 -27.52 -11.49
C ASP A 154 -8.54 -27.59 -11.96
N ASP A 155 -8.31 -27.75 -13.28
CA ASP A 155 -6.98 -27.61 -13.88
C ASP A 155 -6.42 -26.20 -13.58
N ASP A 156 -5.23 -26.18 -12.98
CA ASP A 156 -4.54 -25.00 -12.44
C ASP A 156 -5.36 -24.15 -11.43
N PHE A 157 -6.51 -24.63 -10.95
CA PHE A 157 -7.38 -23.89 -10.03
C PHE A 157 -6.78 -23.82 -8.62
N ASP A 158 -6.38 -22.62 -8.21
CA ASP A 158 -5.68 -22.37 -6.95
C ASP A 158 -6.47 -21.47 -5.97
N ILE A 159 -5.83 -21.15 -4.84
CA ILE A 159 -6.44 -20.31 -3.81
C ILE A 159 -6.64 -18.86 -4.28
N ASN A 160 -5.86 -18.36 -5.24
CA ASN A 160 -6.01 -17.02 -5.81
C ASN A 160 -7.28 -16.95 -6.67
N ASP A 161 -7.58 -18.00 -7.44
CA ASP A 161 -8.83 -18.12 -8.18
C ASP A 161 -10.04 -18.11 -7.25
N ALA A 162 -9.97 -18.96 -6.23
CA ALA A 162 -11.00 -19.03 -5.20
C ALA A 162 -11.21 -17.69 -4.51
N ASN A 163 -10.14 -16.94 -4.22
CA ASN A 163 -10.21 -15.61 -3.60
C ASN A 163 -10.99 -14.61 -4.47
N VAL A 164 -10.79 -14.63 -5.79
CA VAL A 164 -11.55 -13.78 -6.73
C VAL A 164 -13.02 -14.16 -6.71
N ILE A 165 -13.33 -15.46 -6.77
CA ILE A 165 -14.71 -15.99 -6.77
C ILE A 165 -15.43 -15.64 -5.46
N CYS A 166 -14.84 -15.91 -4.31
CA CYS A 166 -15.42 -15.60 -2.99
C CYS A 166 -15.70 -14.11 -2.84
N ARG A 167 -14.77 -13.26 -3.29
CA ARG A 167 -14.96 -11.80 -3.26
C ARG A 167 -16.04 -11.35 -4.24
N GLN A 168 -16.08 -11.89 -5.45
CA GLN A 168 -17.10 -11.54 -6.45
C GLN A 168 -18.52 -11.93 -5.97
N LEU A 169 -18.64 -12.98 -5.16
CA LEU A 169 -19.88 -13.38 -4.48
C LEU A 169 -20.25 -12.49 -3.27
N GLY A 170 -19.36 -11.57 -2.87
CA GLY A 170 -19.57 -10.70 -1.71
C GLY A 170 -19.22 -11.35 -0.37
N TYR A 171 -18.49 -12.45 -0.38
CA TYR A 171 -17.93 -13.07 0.84
C TYR A 171 -16.53 -12.51 1.16
N GLY A 172 -15.90 -13.08 2.20
CA GLY A 172 -14.51 -12.79 2.54
C GLY A 172 -13.52 -13.44 1.57
N SER A 173 -12.32 -13.70 2.08
CA SER A 173 -11.28 -14.44 1.37
C SER A 173 -11.69 -15.90 1.14
N ALA A 174 -11.09 -16.56 0.15
CA ALA A 174 -11.18 -18.02 0.09
C ALA A 174 -10.38 -18.63 1.25
N ILE A 175 -11.00 -19.57 1.96
CA ILE A 175 -10.35 -20.46 2.91
C ILE A 175 -9.72 -21.63 2.14
N ASP A 176 -10.39 -22.09 1.09
CA ASP A 176 -10.02 -23.32 0.39
C ASP A 176 -10.44 -23.28 -1.09
N ALA A 177 -9.63 -23.92 -1.92
CA ALA A 177 -9.88 -24.17 -3.33
C ALA A 177 -10.01 -25.69 -3.51
N ARG A 178 -11.14 -26.14 -4.03
CA ARG A 178 -11.48 -27.56 -4.12
C ARG A 178 -11.45 -28.06 -5.54
N SER A 179 -10.86 -29.23 -5.70
CA SER A 179 -10.77 -29.99 -6.93
C SER A 179 -11.65 -31.24 -6.86
N GLN A 180 -11.64 -32.00 -7.94
CA GLN A 180 -12.22 -33.33 -8.09
C GLN A 180 -13.71 -33.38 -7.76
N ALA A 181 -14.44 -32.33 -8.12
CA ALA A 181 -15.86 -32.21 -7.86
C ALA A 181 -16.25 -32.45 -6.39
N ALA A 182 -15.46 -31.90 -5.45
CA ALA A 182 -15.64 -32.10 -4.01
C ALA A 182 -17.06 -31.78 -3.49
N PHE A 183 -17.78 -30.87 -4.15
CA PHE A 183 -19.17 -30.50 -3.84
C PHE A 183 -20.20 -31.16 -4.78
N GLY A 184 -19.82 -32.30 -5.36
CA GLY A 184 -20.56 -33.01 -6.39
C GLY A 184 -20.23 -32.50 -7.79
N ALA A 185 -20.30 -33.42 -8.76
CA ALA A 185 -20.16 -33.12 -10.18
C ALA A 185 -21.35 -32.29 -10.68
N GLY A 186 -21.07 -31.29 -11.50
CA GLY A 186 -22.05 -30.56 -12.27
C GLY A 186 -22.49 -31.33 -13.52
N SER A 187 -23.09 -30.59 -14.45
CA SER A 187 -23.57 -31.15 -15.71
C SER A 187 -23.65 -30.07 -16.78
N GLY A 188 -23.44 -30.45 -18.05
CA GLY A 188 -23.59 -29.56 -19.19
C GLY A 188 -22.28 -28.87 -19.56
N GLN A 189 -22.31 -27.55 -19.64
CA GLN A 189 -21.17 -26.75 -20.10
C GLN A 189 -20.13 -26.60 -18.97
N ILE A 190 -18.84 -26.68 -19.31
CA ILE A 190 -17.75 -26.16 -18.48
C ILE A 190 -17.30 -24.85 -19.15
N TRP A 191 -17.35 -23.72 -18.43
CA TRP A 191 -17.13 -22.40 -19.01
C TRP A 191 -15.69 -21.91 -18.93
N LEU A 192 -15.00 -22.27 -17.87
CA LEU A 192 -13.66 -21.80 -17.57
C LEU A 192 -12.76 -23.01 -17.28
N ASP A 193 -11.50 -22.86 -17.68
CA ASP A 193 -10.46 -23.87 -17.61
C ASP A 193 -9.10 -23.14 -17.61
N ASN A 194 -8.10 -23.72 -16.92
CA ASN A 194 -6.83 -23.10 -16.56
C ASN A 194 -7.02 -21.67 -16.05
N LEU A 195 -7.91 -21.52 -15.06
CA LEU A 195 -8.14 -20.23 -14.45
C LEU A 195 -6.88 -19.85 -13.66
N ALA A 196 -6.30 -18.70 -13.97
CA ALA A 196 -5.03 -18.24 -13.39
C ALA A 196 -5.16 -16.78 -12.95
N CYS A 197 -5.91 -16.57 -11.88
CA CYS A 197 -6.04 -15.28 -11.21
C CYS A 197 -4.76 -14.96 -10.42
N GLY A 198 -4.37 -13.68 -10.41
CA GLY A 198 -3.40 -13.13 -9.46
C GLY A 198 -3.99 -12.87 -8.06
N GLY A 199 -5.29 -13.14 -7.86
CA GLY A 199 -6.00 -13.02 -6.58
C GLY A 199 -6.53 -11.61 -6.26
N THR A 200 -6.31 -10.64 -7.15
CA THR A 200 -6.66 -9.22 -6.94
C THR A 200 -7.70 -8.69 -7.93
N GLU A 201 -8.03 -9.48 -8.95
CA GLU A 201 -9.02 -9.22 -9.99
C GLU A 201 -10.42 -9.05 -9.42
N ALA A 202 -11.11 -7.96 -9.79
CA ALA A 202 -12.44 -7.71 -9.25
C ALA A 202 -13.46 -8.82 -9.57
N ARG A 203 -13.24 -9.59 -10.64
CA ARG A 203 -14.16 -10.62 -11.15
C ARG A 203 -13.39 -11.73 -11.87
N VAL A 204 -13.95 -12.93 -11.86
CA VAL A 204 -13.36 -14.16 -12.43
C VAL A 204 -13.11 -14.04 -13.93
N GLU A 205 -13.94 -13.30 -14.66
CA GLU A 205 -13.75 -13.08 -16.09
C GLU A 205 -12.55 -12.19 -16.46
N HIS A 206 -11.92 -11.54 -15.48
CA HIS A 206 -10.71 -10.74 -15.69
C HIS A 206 -9.43 -11.52 -15.43
N CYS A 207 -9.54 -12.74 -14.90
CA CYS A 207 -8.40 -13.63 -14.74
C CYS A 207 -7.95 -14.18 -16.10
N SER A 208 -6.70 -14.60 -16.19
CA SER A 208 -6.24 -15.34 -17.37
C SER A 208 -6.92 -16.71 -17.40
N HIS A 209 -7.36 -17.16 -18.59
CA HIS A 209 -7.98 -18.48 -18.79
C HIS A 209 -7.92 -18.90 -20.27
N ASN A 210 -8.19 -20.18 -20.58
CA ASN A 210 -8.11 -20.76 -21.95
C ASN A 210 -9.17 -20.24 -22.97
N GLY A 211 -9.90 -19.19 -22.62
CA GLY A 211 -11.09 -18.75 -23.35
C GLY A 211 -12.36 -19.48 -22.92
N TRP A 212 -13.52 -18.91 -23.25
CA TRP A 212 -14.79 -19.39 -22.75
C TRP A 212 -15.26 -20.68 -23.43
N GLY A 213 -15.54 -21.71 -22.64
CA GLY A 213 -16.02 -23.00 -23.13
C GLY A 213 -14.95 -23.85 -23.84
N SER A 214 -13.69 -23.43 -23.79
CA SER A 214 -12.54 -24.19 -24.27
C SER A 214 -11.93 -24.92 -23.09
N HIS A 215 -12.17 -26.23 -23.01
CA HIS A 215 -11.69 -27.10 -21.93
C HIS A 215 -11.47 -28.53 -22.44
N ASN A 216 -10.64 -29.28 -21.73
CA ASN A 216 -10.43 -30.73 -21.89
C ASN A 216 -11.02 -31.54 -20.73
N CYS A 217 -11.65 -30.89 -19.76
CA CYS A 217 -12.12 -31.50 -18.53
C CYS A 217 -13.51 -32.18 -18.66
N GLY A 218 -13.77 -33.14 -17.77
CA GLY A 218 -15.11 -33.66 -17.46
C GLY A 218 -15.62 -33.15 -16.11
N HIS A 219 -16.88 -33.42 -15.76
CA HIS A 219 -17.45 -32.93 -14.48
C HIS A 219 -16.90 -33.61 -13.21
N GLY A 220 -16.01 -34.59 -13.37
CA GLY A 220 -15.20 -35.07 -12.25
C GLY A 220 -14.14 -34.06 -11.81
N GLU A 221 -13.89 -33.02 -12.61
CA GLU A 221 -12.86 -31.99 -12.46
C GLU A 221 -13.51 -30.61 -12.18
N ASP A 222 -14.75 -30.59 -11.69
CA ASP A 222 -15.40 -29.31 -11.39
C ASP A 222 -14.83 -28.69 -10.11
N ALA A 223 -14.34 -27.45 -10.24
CA ALA A 223 -13.77 -26.68 -9.15
C ALA A 223 -14.85 -26.19 -8.16
N GLY A 224 -14.44 -26.11 -6.89
CA GLY A 224 -15.24 -25.59 -5.79
C GLY A 224 -14.46 -24.63 -4.92
N VAL A 225 -15.17 -23.86 -4.10
CA VAL A 225 -14.54 -22.94 -3.13
C VAL A 225 -15.16 -23.08 -1.77
N VAL A 226 -14.39 -22.73 -0.74
CA VAL A 226 -14.89 -22.44 0.60
C VAL A 226 -14.50 -21.01 0.93
N CYS A 227 -15.48 -20.17 1.19
CA CYS A 227 -15.29 -18.76 1.46
C CYS A 227 -15.37 -18.46 2.96
N SER A 228 -14.54 -17.52 3.41
CA SER A 228 -14.62 -17.01 4.77
C SER A 228 -15.82 -16.09 4.96
N ASP A 229 -16.20 -15.97 6.22
CA ASP A 229 -17.18 -15.00 6.72
C ASP A 229 -16.66 -13.56 6.68
N GLY A 230 -15.39 -13.36 6.33
CA GLY A 230 -14.72 -12.07 6.36
C GLY A 230 -14.16 -11.71 7.74
N GLU A 231 -14.19 -12.59 8.75
CA GLU A 231 -13.65 -12.30 10.09
C GLU A 231 -12.13 -12.53 10.19
N CYS A 232 -11.56 -13.24 9.23
CA CYS A 232 -10.16 -13.60 9.17
C CYS A 232 -9.51 -13.24 7.81
N GLN A 233 -8.19 -13.12 7.77
CA GLN A 233 -7.38 -12.83 6.58
C GLN A 233 -6.67 -14.09 6.08
N THR A 234 -6.42 -14.19 4.78
CA THR A 234 -5.45 -15.15 4.20
C THR A 234 -4.25 -14.42 3.62
N GLY A 235 -3.10 -15.10 3.57
CA GLY A 235 -1.85 -14.52 3.06
C GLY A 235 -1.52 -13.16 3.69
N ASN A 236 -1.29 -12.15 2.85
CA ASN A 236 -1.03 -10.78 3.30
C ASN A 236 -2.31 -9.98 3.65
N GLY A 237 -3.50 -10.55 3.47
CA GLY A 237 -4.78 -9.92 3.74
C GLY A 237 -5.26 -8.91 2.68
N ALA A 238 -4.69 -8.91 1.47
CA ALA A 238 -5.19 -8.09 0.35
C ALA A 238 -6.67 -8.35 0.05
N SER A 239 -7.11 -9.60 0.20
CA SER A 239 -8.50 -10.03 0.02
C SER A 239 -9.38 -9.84 1.26
N TYR A 240 -8.84 -9.44 2.42
CA TYR A 240 -9.61 -9.28 3.65
C TYR A 240 -10.70 -8.20 3.52
N ARG A 241 -11.95 -8.54 3.86
CA ARG A 241 -13.11 -7.63 3.76
C ARG A 241 -13.91 -7.49 5.06
N GLY A 242 -13.36 -7.91 6.20
CA GLY A 242 -14.03 -7.80 7.49
C GLY A 242 -14.26 -6.39 7.99
N THR A 243 -14.81 -6.27 9.20
CA THR A 243 -15.30 -5.01 9.77
C THR A 243 -14.44 -4.45 10.89
N VAL A 244 -13.26 -5.02 11.14
CA VAL A 244 -12.32 -4.48 12.14
C VAL A 244 -11.94 -3.05 11.76
N SER A 245 -12.14 -2.12 12.69
CA SER A 245 -11.91 -0.67 12.51
C SER A 245 -11.15 -0.03 13.68
N VAL A 246 -10.58 -0.85 14.56
CA VAL A 246 -9.78 -0.43 15.71
C VAL A 246 -8.49 -1.23 15.71
N THR A 247 -7.37 -0.55 15.92
CA THR A 247 -6.03 -1.14 15.95
C THR A 247 -5.77 -1.86 17.27
N PRO A 248 -4.75 -2.73 17.38
CA PRO A 248 -4.44 -3.46 18.61
C PRO A 248 -4.14 -2.54 19.81
N THR A 249 -3.59 -1.36 19.55
CA THR A 249 -3.36 -0.35 20.59
C THR A 249 -4.59 0.54 20.88
N GLY A 250 -5.76 0.20 20.33
CA GLY A 250 -7.03 0.87 20.61
C GLY A 250 -7.29 2.11 19.75
N LYS A 251 -6.51 2.38 18.70
CA LYS A 251 -6.72 3.56 17.84
C LYS A 251 -7.82 3.29 16.84
N THR A 252 -8.73 4.24 16.68
CA THR A 252 -9.79 4.15 15.66
C THR A 252 -9.18 4.36 14.29
N CYS A 253 -9.60 3.55 13.31
CA CYS A 253 -9.21 3.72 11.92
C CYS A 253 -9.90 4.95 11.32
N GLN A 254 -9.13 5.74 10.59
CA GLN A 254 -9.61 6.80 9.70
C GLN A 254 -10.32 6.15 8.50
N ARG A 255 -11.45 6.75 8.07
CA ARG A 255 -12.12 6.32 6.82
C ARG A 255 -11.19 6.55 5.63
N TRP A 256 -11.12 5.60 4.70
CA TRP A 256 -10.24 5.73 3.52
C TRP A 256 -10.71 6.78 2.50
N ASP A 257 -11.94 7.29 2.63
CA ASP A 257 -12.42 8.45 1.87
C ASP A 257 -12.17 9.79 2.58
N SER A 258 -11.69 9.77 3.83
CA SER A 258 -11.30 10.97 4.58
C SER A 258 -9.86 11.36 4.28
N GLN A 259 -9.59 12.67 4.20
CA GLN A 259 -8.24 13.23 4.10
C GLN A 259 -7.74 13.85 5.42
N THR A 260 -8.45 13.60 6.51
CA THR A 260 -8.13 14.11 7.85
C THR A 260 -8.26 12.96 8.87
N PRO A 261 -7.35 12.83 9.85
CA PRO A 261 -6.14 13.66 10.06
C PRO A 261 -5.01 13.43 9.05
N HIS A 262 -4.95 12.27 8.40
CA HIS A 262 -3.85 11.94 7.50
C HIS A 262 -4.27 12.03 6.04
N VAL A 263 -3.65 12.92 5.28
CA VAL A 263 -3.82 12.99 3.82
C VAL A 263 -3.16 11.76 3.16
N HIS A 264 -3.85 11.15 2.20
CA HIS A 264 -3.34 9.97 1.51
C HIS A 264 -4.00 9.71 0.14
N SER A 265 -3.27 8.99 -0.73
CA SER A 265 -3.73 8.59 -2.07
C SER A 265 -4.53 7.27 -2.11
N ARG A 266 -4.55 6.50 -1.02
CA ARG A 266 -5.25 5.20 -0.95
C ARG A 266 -6.75 5.38 -0.71
N THR A 267 -7.45 5.86 -1.72
CA THR A 267 -8.89 6.14 -1.67
C THR A 267 -9.68 5.12 -2.48
N PRO A 268 -11.01 4.97 -2.25
CA PRO A 268 -11.87 4.12 -3.08
C PRO A 268 -11.76 4.42 -4.58
N GLY A 269 -11.53 5.68 -4.95
CA GLY A 269 -11.37 6.08 -6.35
C GLY A 269 -10.11 5.53 -7.02
N ASN A 270 -9.02 5.42 -6.26
CA ASN A 270 -7.72 4.94 -6.75
C ASN A 270 -7.56 3.42 -6.61
N TYR A 271 -8.24 2.80 -5.64
CA TYR A 271 -8.13 1.38 -5.30
C TYR A 271 -9.52 0.72 -5.27
N ARG A 272 -10.16 0.69 -6.44
CA ARG A 272 -11.60 0.34 -6.59
C ARG A 272 -11.97 -1.07 -6.16
N SER A 273 -11.02 -2.01 -6.16
CA SER A 273 -11.27 -3.41 -5.80
C SER A 273 -10.84 -3.74 -4.36
N SER A 274 -10.35 -2.76 -3.61
CA SER A 274 -9.74 -2.94 -2.29
C SER A 274 -10.70 -2.76 -1.10
N GLY A 275 -11.98 -2.47 -1.35
CA GLY A 275 -13.02 -2.39 -0.33
C GLY A 275 -12.84 -1.24 0.66
N LEU A 276 -12.49 -0.05 0.16
CA LEU A 276 -12.10 1.11 0.95
C LEU A 276 -13.28 2.03 1.32
N GLU A 277 -14.52 1.58 1.20
CA GLU A 277 -15.71 2.45 1.33
C GLU A 277 -16.03 2.86 2.79
N GLN A 278 -15.31 2.30 3.76
CA GLN A 278 -15.52 2.50 5.20
C GLN A 278 -14.20 2.81 5.93
N ASN A 279 -14.19 2.76 7.27
CA ASN A 279 -12.96 2.82 8.08
C ASN A 279 -12.45 1.45 8.51
N TYR A 280 -12.80 0.40 7.79
CA TYR A 280 -12.32 -0.94 8.11
C TYR A 280 -10.87 -1.10 7.68
N CYS A 281 -10.11 -1.91 8.41
CA CYS A 281 -8.74 -2.24 8.06
C CYS A 281 -8.70 -2.96 6.71
N ARG A 282 -7.77 -2.56 5.85
CA ARG A 282 -7.60 -3.12 4.48
C ARG A 282 -6.13 -3.25 4.15
N ASN A 283 -5.85 -3.95 3.07
CA ASN A 283 -4.51 -4.00 2.51
C ASN A 283 -4.55 -3.67 1.02
N PRO A 284 -4.80 -2.39 0.66
CA PRO A 284 -4.96 -1.97 -0.73
C PRO A 284 -3.65 -1.99 -1.53
N ASP A 285 -2.50 -2.03 -0.87
CA ASP A 285 -1.18 -1.88 -1.48
C ASP A 285 -0.30 -3.12 -1.40
N GLY A 286 -0.87 -4.27 -1.03
CA GLY A 286 -0.12 -5.52 -0.92
C GLY A 286 0.94 -5.51 0.18
N SER A 287 0.79 -4.63 1.18
CA SER A 287 1.57 -4.63 2.42
C SER A 287 1.60 -6.01 3.06
N ARG A 288 2.47 -6.26 4.04
CA ARG A 288 2.59 -7.61 4.64
C ARG A 288 1.33 -8.03 5.40
N GLY A 289 0.43 -7.13 5.76
CA GLY A 289 -0.78 -7.42 6.55
C GLY A 289 -1.86 -6.38 6.33
N VAL A 290 -3.03 -6.63 6.91
CA VAL A 290 -4.15 -5.67 6.95
C VAL A 290 -3.82 -4.53 7.90
N TRP A 291 -4.07 -3.29 7.47
CA TRP A 291 -3.74 -2.10 8.24
C TRP A 291 -4.79 -0.99 8.01
N CYS A 292 -4.68 0.10 8.75
CA CYS A 292 -5.46 1.31 8.48
C CYS A 292 -4.68 2.58 8.83
N TYR A 293 -5.05 3.70 8.22
CA TYR A 293 -4.72 5.02 8.79
C TYR A 293 -5.46 5.17 10.11
N THR A 294 -4.87 5.81 11.11
CA THR A 294 -5.55 6.00 12.40
C THR A 294 -6.10 7.42 12.53
N THR A 295 -7.04 7.63 13.44
CA THR A 295 -7.54 8.98 13.78
C THR A 295 -6.60 9.74 14.72
N ASP A 296 -5.51 9.14 15.19
CA ASP A 296 -4.52 9.78 16.06
C ASP A 296 -3.52 10.62 15.24
N LEU A 297 -3.21 11.83 15.72
CA LEU A 297 -2.34 12.77 15.01
C LEU A 297 -0.87 12.31 14.95
N PHE A 298 -0.42 11.52 15.92
CA PHE A 298 0.98 11.09 16.04
C PHE A 298 1.21 9.70 15.43
N THR A 299 0.15 8.90 15.29
CA THR A 299 0.20 7.56 14.74
C THR A 299 -0.48 7.54 13.38
N ARG A 300 0.29 7.80 12.32
CA ARG A 300 -0.26 7.89 10.97
C ARG A 300 -1.02 6.63 10.53
N PHE A 301 -0.47 5.45 10.81
CA PHE A 301 -1.08 4.18 10.46
C PHE A 301 -0.65 3.08 11.44
N GLU A 302 -1.40 1.99 11.47
CA GLU A 302 -1.08 0.82 12.28
C GLU A 302 -1.63 -0.46 11.62
N TYR A 303 -0.97 -1.59 11.87
CA TYR A 303 -1.49 -2.90 11.47
C TYR A 303 -2.68 -3.28 12.36
N CYS A 304 -3.64 -3.98 11.77
CA CYS A 304 -4.75 -4.54 12.51
C CYS A 304 -4.47 -6.00 12.84
N ASP A 305 -4.84 -6.41 14.05
CA ASP A 305 -4.77 -7.80 14.48
C ASP A 305 -5.98 -8.55 13.93
N ILE A 306 -5.81 -9.12 12.73
CA ILE A 306 -6.83 -9.90 12.04
C ILE A 306 -6.43 -11.38 12.16
N PRO A 307 -7.31 -12.25 12.70
CA PRO A 307 -7.07 -13.69 12.72
C PRO A 307 -6.75 -14.23 11.32
N THR A 308 -5.90 -15.24 11.21
CA THR A 308 -5.61 -15.88 9.91
C THR A 308 -6.62 -16.99 9.66
N CYS A 309 -7.23 -17.04 8.47
CA CYS A 309 -8.17 -18.11 8.13
C CYS A 309 -7.42 -19.44 7.94
N GLY A 310 -8.10 -20.54 8.21
CA GLY A 310 -7.58 -21.87 7.88
C GLY A 310 -6.59 -22.45 8.89
N ILE A 311 -6.16 -21.70 9.91
CA ILE A 311 -5.21 -22.17 10.92
C ILE A 311 -5.44 -21.49 12.28
N ARG A 312 -5.23 -22.22 13.38
CA ARG A 312 -5.28 -21.68 14.74
C ARG A 312 -4.38 -22.46 15.70
N LEU A 313 -4.05 -21.83 16.83
CA LEU A 313 -3.44 -22.49 17.99
C LEU A 313 -4.49 -22.70 19.08
N VAL A 314 -4.56 -23.91 19.62
CA VAL A 314 -5.52 -24.29 20.66
C VAL A 314 -4.80 -24.80 21.90
N SER A 315 -5.38 -24.55 23.08
CA SER A 315 -4.89 -25.07 24.37
C SER A 315 -3.48 -24.62 24.77
N GLY A 316 -2.98 -23.52 24.22
CA GLY A 316 -1.78 -22.84 24.72
C GLY A 316 -2.06 -21.94 25.92
N SER A 317 -1.03 -21.65 26.72
CA SER A 317 -1.15 -20.68 27.83
C SER A 317 -1.05 -19.21 27.36
N SER A 318 -0.69 -19.00 26.10
CA SER A 318 -0.64 -17.70 25.44
C SER A 318 -1.04 -17.80 23.96
N PRO A 319 -1.35 -16.68 23.27
CA PRO A 319 -1.66 -16.67 21.84
C PRO A 319 -0.52 -17.13 20.92
N ARG A 320 0.70 -17.28 21.44
CA ARG A 320 1.91 -17.66 20.68
C ARG A 320 2.24 -19.14 20.77
N GLU A 321 1.43 -19.94 21.45
CA GLU A 321 1.69 -21.37 21.58
C GLU A 321 0.39 -22.16 21.57
N GLY A 322 0.49 -23.45 21.28
CA GLY A 322 -0.66 -24.36 21.30
C GLY A 322 -0.54 -25.50 20.31
N ARG A 323 -1.52 -26.41 20.37
CA ARG A 323 -1.75 -27.43 19.35
C ARG A 323 -2.15 -26.75 18.05
N VAL A 324 -1.58 -27.21 16.94
CA VAL A 324 -1.88 -26.67 15.61
C VAL A 324 -3.15 -27.33 15.09
N GLU A 325 -4.14 -26.51 14.73
CA GLU A 325 -5.33 -26.97 14.05
C GLU A 325 -5.51 -26.21 12.73
N VAL A 326 -5.85 -26.95 11.68
CA VAL A 326 -6.11 -26.42 10.34
C VAL A 326 -7.56 -26.66 9.95
N TYR A 327 -8.14 -25.76 9.16
CA TYR A 327 -9.50 -25.90 8.66
C TYR A 327 -9.46 -26.36 7.21
N HIS A 328 -9.93 -27.58 6.99
CA HIS A 328 -10.04 -28.21 5.69
C HIS A 328 -11.31 -29.09 5.69
N GLY A 329 -11.83 -29.48 4.54
CA GLY A 329 -13.04 -30.32 4.49
C GLY A 329 -14.31 -29.74 5.16
N GLY A 330 -14.38 -28.43 5.41
CA GLY A 330 -15.51 -27.82 6.14
C GLY A 330 -15.45 -28.00 7.67
N GLN A 331 -14.34 -28.53 8.21
CA GLN A 331 -14.18 -28.81 9.64
C GLN A 331 -12.74 -28.54 10.12
N TRP A 332 -12.58 -28.20 11.39
CA TRP A 332 -11.26 -28.13 12.02
C TRP A 332 -10.70 -29.53 12.24
N GLY A 333 -9.39 -29.68 12.07
CA GLY A 333 -8.67 -30.91 12.37
C GLY A 333 -7.22 -30.62 12.77
N THR A 334 -6.56 -31.62 13.35
CA THR A 334 -5.20 -31.49 13.89
C THR A 334 -4.12 -31.79 12.83
N VAL A 335 -2.86 -31.55 13.19
CA VAL A 335 -1.68 -31.88 12.39
C VAL A 335 -0.91 -32.96 13.13
N CYS A 336 -0.50 -34.02 12.46
CA CYS A 336 0.34 -35.06 13.04
C CYS A 336 1.79 -34.56 13.23
N ASP A 337 2.46 -35.07 14.26
CA ASP A 337 3.84 -34.75 14.60
C ASP A 337 4.89 -35.63 13.92
N ASP A 338 4.48 -36.62 13.12
CA ASP A 338 5.36 -37.38 12.24
C ASP A 338 6.08 -36.43 11.26
N ASP A 339 7.41 -36.50 11.27
CA ASP A 339 8.34 -35.59 10.56
C ASP A 339 8.20 -34.09 10.89
N PHE A 340 7.38 -33.71 11.88
CA PHE A 340 7.11 -32.30 12.22
C PHE A 340 8.33 -31.62 12.85
N ASP A 341 8.90 -30.66 12.13
CA ASP A 341 10.17 -30.02 12.46
C ASP A 341 10.07 -28.48 12.64
N MET A 342 11.23 -27.85 12.81
CA MET A 342 11.30 -26.39 12.99
C MET A 342 10.97 -25.59 11.72
N ASN A 343 11.11 -26.15 10.53
CA ASN A 343 10.67 -25.50 9.29
C ASN A 343 9.15 -25.48 9.20
N ASP A 344 8.48 -26.56 9.61
CA ASP A 344 7.01 -26.59 9.69
C ASP A 344 6.51 -25.56 10.69
N ALA A 345 7.09 -25.57 11.89
CA ALA A 345 6.76 -24.60 12.92
C ALA A 345 7.01 -23.15 12.43
N ARG A 346 8.07 -22.89 11.64
CA ARG A 346 8.35 -21.55 11.07
C ARG A 346 7.26 -21.11 10.11
N VAL A 347 6.80 -22.00 9.22
CA VAL A 347 5.70 -21.70 8.30
C VAL A 347 4.44 -21.39 9.10
N ILE A 348 4.11 -22.21 10.10
CA ILE A 348 2.93 -22.04 10.95
C ILE A 348 2.99 -20.72 11.74
N CYS A 349 4.09 -20.44 12.44
CA CYS A 349 4.26 -19.20 13.20
C CYS A 349 4.23 -17.97 12.29
N ARG A 350 4.80 -18.06 11.08
CA ARG A 350 4.73 -17.00 10.07
C ARG A 350 3.31 -16.80 9.55
N GLN A 351 2.60 -17.88 9.19
CA GLN A 351 1.22 -17.84 8.70
C GLN A 351 0.30 -17.21 9.75
N LEU A 352 0.49 -17.56 11.03
CA LEU A 352 -0.23 -16.99 12.16
C LEU A 352 0.23 -15.57 12.53
N ARG A 353 1.30 -15.05 11.92
CA ARG A 353 1.94 -13.75 12.23
C ARG A 353 2.42 -13.64 13.68
N GLN A 354 2.84 -14.74 14.26
CA GLN A 354 3.31 -14.83 15.65
C GLN A 354 4.85 -14.78 15.79
N GLY A 355 5.56 -14.33 14.74
CA GLY A 355 7.02 -14.28 14.67
C GLY A 355 7.63 -15.57 14.10
N SER A 356 8.90 -15.84 14.41
CA SER A 356 9.54 -17.12 14.09
C SER A 356 9.12 -18.24 15.05
N ALA A 357 9.43 -19.48 14.70
CA ALA A 357 9.25 -20.61 15.59
C ALA A 357 10.35 -20.66 16.64
N ALA A 358 9.95 -20.74 17.91
CA ALA A 358 10.84 -21.05 19.02
C ALA A 358 11.00 -22.57 19.17
N GLN A 359 9.89 -23.31 19.05
CA GLN A 359 9.84 -24.75 19.30
C GLN A 359 8.77 -25.41 18.44
N ALA A 360 9.12 -26.55 17.84
CA ALA A 360 8.20 -27.56 17.35
C ALA A 360 7.93 -28.55 18.48
N ARG A 361 6.66 -28.86 18.75
CA ARG A 361 6.24 -29.73 19.85
C ARG A 361 5.51 -30.94 19.28
N SER A 362 5.82 -32.10 19.85
CA SER A 362 5.24 -33.40 19.54
C SER A 362 4.54 -33.99 20.76
N TYR A 363 3.97 -35.18 20.60
CA TYR A 363 3.31 -36.00 21.61
C TYR A 363 2.16 -35.29 22.31
N ALA A 364 1.36 -34.54 21.54
CA ALA A 364 0.23 -33.77 22.04
C ALA A 364 0.60 -32.88 23.24
N ALA A 365 1.73 -32.17 23.17
CA ALA A 365 2.25 -31.34 24.27
C ALA A 365 1.26 -30.30 24.83
N PHE A 366 0.30 -29.85 24.01
CA PHE A 366 -0.78 -28.93 24.40
C PHE A 366 -2.13 -29.64 24.59
N GLY A 367 -2.09 -30.93 24.85
CA GLY A 367 -3.25 -31.82 24.92
C GLY A 367 -3.66 -32.34 23.54
N ALA A 368 -4.19 -33.56 23.55
CA ALA A 368 -4.74 -34.22 22.37
C ALA A 368 -6.00 -33.48 21.88
N GLY A 369 -6.13 -33.34 20.57
CA GLY A 369 -7.34 -32.92 19.89
C GLY A 369 -8.36 -34.05 19.76
N SER A 370 -9.31 -33.85 18.85
CA SER A 370 -10.37 -34.81 18.58
C SER A 370 -10.88 -34.65 17.14
N GLY A 371 -11.35 -35.73 16.53
CA GLY A 371 -11.97 -35.70 15.21
C GLY A 371 -10.97 -35.98 14.10
N GLN A 372 -10.93 -35.12 13.08
CA GLN A 372 -10.09 -35.32 11.91
C GLN A 372 -8.64 -34.89 12.19
N ILE A 373 -7.67 -35.67 11.69
CA ILE A 373 -6.28 -35.24 11.52
C ILE A 373 -6.09 -34.92 10.04
N TRP A 374 -5.77 -33.67 9.72
CA TRP A 374 -5.77 -33.19 8.33
C TRP A 374 -4.43 -33.34 7.63
N LEU A 375 -3.33 -33.17 8.36
CA LEU A 375 -1.99 -33.16 7.80
C LEU A 375 -1.12 -34.19 8.53
N ASP A 376 -0.27 -34.84 7.75
CA ASP A 376 0.65 -35.90 8.18
C ASP A 376 1.90 -35.87 7.28
N ASN A 377 3.05 -36.23 7.85
CA ASN A 377 4.40 -36.06 7.29
C ASN A 377 4.60 -34.66 6.69
N LEU A 378 4.28 -33.64 7.48
CA LEU A 378 4.45 -32.26 7.06
C LEU A 378 5.95 -31.97 6.90
N ALA A 379 6.35 -31.59 5.69
CA ALA A 379 7.76 -31.39 5.34
C ALA A 379 7.94 -30.07 4.58
N CYS A 380 7.70 -28.97 5.28
CA CYS A 380 7.92 -27.62 4.78
C CYS A 380 9.41 -27.37 4.50
N ARG A 381 9.69 -26.61 3.43
CA ARG A 381 11.02 -26.03 3.16
C ARG A 381 11.32 -24.85 4.07
N GLY A 382 10.29 -24.23 4.64
CA GLY A 382 10.38 -23.03 5.48
C GLY A 382 10.09 -21.73 4.71
N SER A 383 9.85 -21.78 3.40
CA SER A 383 9.53 -20.60 2.57
C SER A 383 8.05 -20.49 2.19
N GLU A 384 7.25 -21.51 2.49
CA GLU A 384 5.82 -21.60 2.19
C GLU A 384 5.00 -20.55 2.95
N THR A 385 4.01 -19.94 2.29
CA THR A 385 3.23 -18.86 2.94
C THR A 385 2.03 -19.37 3.73
N ILE A 386 1.54 -20.57 3.41
CA ILE A 386 0.50 -21.30 4.14
C ILE A 386 0.94 -22.75 4.35
N VAL A 387 0.56 -23.33 5.48
CA VAL A 387 0.95 -24.69 5.89
C VAL A 387 0.45 -25.77 4.92
N GLY A 388 -0.68 -25.51 4.25
CA GLY A 388 -1.24 -26.42 3.24
C GLY A 388 -0.41 -26.55 1.96
N ASP A 389 0.51 -25.61 1.68
CA ASP A 389 1.40 -25.66 0.51
C ASP A 389 2.65 -26.53 0.76
N CYS A 390 2.91 -26.87 2.01
CA CYS A 390 4.03 -27.72 2.35
C CYS A 390 3.84 -29.12 1.76
N ARG A 391 4.92 -29.84 1.53
CA ARG A 391 4.80 -31.24 1.13
C ARG A 391 4.18 -32.04 2.27
N HIS A 392 3.12 -32.80 2.01
CA HIS A 392 2.44 -33.68 2.97
C HIS A 392 1.83 -34.91 2.27
N ASN A 393 1.32 -35.89 3.02
CA ASN A 393 0.75 -37.16 2.51
C ASN A 393 -0.61 -37.03 1.78
N GLY A 394 -1.06 -35.81 1.47
CA GLY A 394 -2.44 -35.52 1.07
C GLY A 394 -3.38 -35.25 2.25
N TRP A 395 -4.48 -34.54 2.00
CA TRP A 395 -5.41 -34.11 3.05
C TRP A 395 -6.18 -35.28 3.65
N GLY A 396 -6.15 -35.40 4.98
CA GLY A 396 -6.88 -36.44 5.72
C GLY A 396 -6.30 -37.85 5.57
N SER A 397 -5.18 -37.99 4.87
CA SER A 397 -4.46 -39.25 4.72
C SER A 397 -3.35 -39.32 5.78
N HIS A 398 -3.60 -40.07 6.85
CA HIS A 398 -2.68 -40.21 7.97
C HIS A 398 -2.77 -41.61 8.61
N ASN A 399 -1.74 -41.98 9.35
CA ASN A 399 -1.69 -43.17 10.22
C ASN A 399 -1.64 -42.82 11.72
N CYS A 400 -1.65 -41.53 12.06
CA CYS A 400 -1.52 -41.04 13.43
C CYS A 400 -2.82 -41.11 14.24
N GLY A 401 -2.69 -41.11 15.58
CA GLY A 401 -3.76 -40.81 16.52
C GLY A 401 -3.55 -39.46 17.22
N HIS A 402 -4.53 -38.97 17.99
CA HIS A 402 -4.42 -37.66 18.65
C HIS A 402 -3.37 -37.57 19.78
N GLY A 403 -2.72 -38.68 20.12
CA GLY A 403 -1.51 -38.65 20.96
C GLY A 403 -0.30 -38.03 20.24
N GLU A 404 -0.38 -37.91 18.91
CA GLU A 404 0.66 -37.44 17.98
C GLU A 404 0.28 -36.06 17.41
N ASP A 405 -0.62 -35.31 18.07
CA ASP A 405 -0.98 -33.99 17.58
C ASP A 405 0.17 -32.99 17.81
N ALA A 406 0.65 -32.38 16.72
CA ALA A 406 1.70 -31.40 16.71
C ALA A 406 1.27 -30.07 17.35
N GLY A 407 2.24 -29.40 17.95
CA GLY A 407 2.10 -28.08 18.54
C GLY A 407 3.28 -27.18 18.19
N VAL A 408 3.10 -25.88 18.38
CA VAL A 408 4.19 -24.91 18.21
C VAL A 408 4.29 -23.99 19.41
N VAL A 409 5.49 -23.50 19.66
CA VAL A 409 5.74 -22.28 20.43
C VAL A 409 6.39 -21.30 19.47
N CYS A 410 5.73 -20.17 19.23
CA CYS A 410 6.27 -19.08 18.44
C CYS A 410 7.02 -18.12 19.35
N SER A 411 8.22 -17.71 18.93
CA SER A 411 8.98 -16.64 19.56
C SER A 411 8.75 -15.36 18.77
N GLY A 412 8.60 -14.24 19.48
CA GLY A 412 9.00 -12.98 18.85
C GLY A 412 10.48 -13.08 18.45
N ASP A 413 10.88 -12.49 17.34
CA ASP A 413 12.28 -12.50 16.88
C ASP A 413 13.21 -11.63 17.76
N ILE A 414 12.67 -11.12 18.86
CA ILE A 414 13.28 -10.19 19.80
C ILE A 414 12.72 -10.40 21.21
N ARG A 415 13.54 -10.19 22.24
CA ARG A 415 13.16 -10.23 23.67
C ARG A 415 13.94 -9.20 24.49
N LEU A 416 13.41 -8.88 25.69
CA LEU A 416 14.08 -8.04 26.69
C LEU A 416 14.51 -8.89 27.89
N VAL A 417 15.77 -8.76 28.32
CA VAL A 417 16.36 -9.57 29.39
C VAL A 417 17.00 -8.67 30.45
N GLY A 418 16.89 -9.04 31.73
CA GLY A 418 17.59 -8.35 32.84
C GLY A 418 16.91 -7.09 33.37
N GLY A 419 15.74 -6.71 32.84
CA GLY A 419 14.92 -5.64 33.39
C GLY A 419 14.08 -6.05 34.59
N SER A 420 13.58 -5.07 35.35
CA SER A 420 12.71 -5.30 36.52
C SER A 420 11.23 -5.52 36.15
N SER A 421 10.88 -5.32 34.88
CA SER A 421 9.56 -5.59 34.31
C SER A 421 9.69 -6.11 32.87
N SER A 422 8.58 -6.60 32.30
CA SER A 422 8.57 -7.07 30.90
C SER A 422 8.80 -5.97 29.86
N ARG A 423 8.74 -4.70 30.27
CA ARG A 423 8.85 -3.52 29.39
C ARG A 423 10.25 -2.93 29.33
N GLU A 424 11.21 -3.48 30.04
CA GLU A 424 12.58 -2.99 30.01
C GLU A 424 13.57 -4.16 30.01
N GLY A 425 14.77 -3.91 29.49
CA GLY A 425 15.82 -4.91 29.46
C GLY A 425 16.82 -4.72 28.33
N ARG A 426 17.87 -5.53 28.37
CA ARG A 426 18.82 -5.73 27.28
C ARG A 426 18.08 -6.36 26.10
N VAL A 427 18.36 -5.86 24.90
CA VAL A 427 17.76 -6.34 23.66
C VAL A 427 18.50 -7.59 23.19
N GLU A 428 17.76 -8.67 22.98
CA GLU A 428 18.29 -9.87 22.35
C GLU A 428 17.42 -10.25 21.15
N VAL A 429 18.08 -10.60 20.04
CA VAL A 429 17.45 -10.96 18.75
C VAL A 429 17.72 -12.43 18.46
N TYR A 430 16.74 -13.13 17.91
CA TYR A 430 16.89 -14.53 17.52
C TYR A 430 17.22 -14.63 16.03
N HIS A 431 18.41 -15.15 15.70
CA HIS A 431 18.86 -15.30 14.32
C HIS A 431 19.66 -16.60 14.17
N ASN A 432 19.50 -17.30 13.04
CA ASN A 432 20.20 -18.56 12.73
C ASN A 432 20.22 -19.60 13.88
N GLY A 433 19.10 -19.76 14.58
CA GLY A 433 18.94 -20.80 15.60
C GLY A 433 19.44 -20.42 17.00
N GLN A 434 20.01 -19.24 17.19
CA GLN A 434 20.58 -18.81 18.48
C GLN A 434 20.19 -17.35 18.83
N TRP A 435 20.08 -17.09 20.13
CA TRP A 435 19.91 -15.74 20.66
C TRP A 435 21.26 -15.01 20.66
N GLY A 436 21.23 -13.73 20.35
CA GLY A 436 22.38 -12.85 20.45
C GLY A 436 21.97 -11.42 20.79
N THR A 437 22.92 -10.61 21.25
CA THR A 437 22.67 -9.24 21.70
C THR A 437 22.77 -8.23 20.55
N VAL A 438 22.39 -6.99 20.82
CA VAL A 438 22.54 -5.85 19.91
C VAL A 438 23.56 -4.89 20.50
N CYS A 439 24.54 -4.44 19.71
CA CYS A 439 25.49 -3.43 20.15
C CYS A 439 24.84 -2.05 20.26
N ASP A 440 25.28 -1.24 21.21
CA ASP A 440 24.82 0.11 21.46
C ASP A 440 25.47 1.18 20.56
N ASP A 441 26.42 0.80 19.72
CA ASP A 441 26.98 1.64 18.67
C ASP A 441 25.87 2.11 17.72
N ALA A 442 25.77 3.44 17.58
CA ALA A 442 24.70 4.17 16.86
C ALA A 442 23.26 3.93 17.36
N PHE A 443 23.06 3.15 18.43
CA PHE A 443 21.75 2.77 18.93
C PHE A 443 21.05 3.93 19.64
N ASP A 444 19.96 4.42 19.06
CA ASP A 444 19.21 5.59 19.49
C ASP A 444 17.73 5.29 19.83
N LEU A 445 16.97 6.35 20.10
CA LEU A 445 15.55 6.22 20.50
C LEU A 445 14.67 5.71 19.34
N ASN A 446 15.02 5.96 18.08
CA ASN A 446 14.31 5.41 16.93
C ASN A 446 14.46 3.90 16.85
N ASP A 447 15.65 3.38 17.13
CA ASP A 447 15.89 1.93 17.24
C ASP A 447 15.05 1.33 18.36
N ALA A 448 15.07 1.98 19.52
CA ALA A 448 14.26 1.56 20.65
C ALA A 448 12.76 1.60 20.35
N HIS A 449 12.26 2.61 19.62
CA HIS A 449 10.87 2.68 19.18
C HIS A 449 10.50 1.50 18.28
N VAL A 450 11.37 1.10 17.36
CA VAL A 450 11.16 -0.08 16.51
C VAL A 450 11.08 -1.34 17.36
N ILE A 451 11.99 -1.52 18.33
CA ILE A 451 12.01 -2.69 19.22
C ILE A 451 10.77 -2.77 20.10
N CYS A 452 10.41 -1.69 20.78
CA CYS A 452 9.23 -1.65 21.64
C CYS A 452 7.97 -1.95 20.83
N ARG A 453 7.85 -1.39 19.62
CA ARG A 453 6.74 -1.69 18.71
C ARG A 453 6.76 -3.13 18.21
N GLN A 454 7.92 -3.68 17.87
CA GLN A 454 8.10 -5.07 17.44
C GLN A 454 7.68 -6.07 18.54
N LEU A 455 7.93 -5.72 19.79
CA LEU A 455 7.50 -6.48 20.98
C LEU A 455 6.00 -6.32 21.30
N GLY A 456 5.26 -5.49 20.56
CA GLY A 456 3.85 -5.19 20.81
C GLY A 456 3.63 -4.17 21.94
N TYR A 457 4.68 -3.50 22.39
CA TYR A 457 4.56 -2.30 23.21
C TYR A 457 4.29 -1.08 22.32
N GLY A 458 3.99 0.07 22.93
CA GLY A 458 3.75 1.32 22.19
C GLY A 458 5.05 1.87 21.58
N GLY A 459 5.56 2.97 22.14
CA GLY A 459 6.88 3.49 21.82
C GLY A 459 7.86 3.26 22.96
N ALA A 460 9.16 3.32 22.66
CA ALA A 460 10.17 3.45 23.69
C ALA A 460 10.08 4.81 24.38
N THR A 461 10.43 4.84 25.64
CA THR A 461 10.73 6.07 26.38
C THR A 461 12.24 6.29 26.48
N GLN A 462 13.04 5.23 26.40
CA GLN A 462 14.50 5.28 26.56
C GLN A 462 15.19 4.22 25.70
N ALA A 463 16.30 4.62 25.08
CA ALA A 463 17.36 3.75 24.60
C ALA A 463 18.50 3.74 25.65
N ARG A 464 19.03 2.57 25.97
CA ARG A 464 20.05 2.38 27.00
C ARG A 464 21.30 1.73 26.40
N SER A 465 22.45 2.23 26.81
CA SER A 465 23.78 1.76 26.41
C SER A 465 24.54 1.21 27.61
N TYR A 466 25.77 0.74 27.37
CA TYR A 466 26.73 0.24 28.35
C TYR A 466 26.19 -0.90 29.20
N ALA A 467 25.47 -1.83 28.57
CA ALA A 467 24.90 -3.01 29.23
C ALA A 467 24.09 -2.65 30.49
N ALA A 468 23.25 -1.61 30.42
CA ALA A 468 22.49 -1.08 31.55
C ALA A 468 21.62 -2.12 32.29
N PHE A 469 21.21 -3.19 31.59
CA PHE A 469 20.43 -4.31 32.14
C PHE A 469 21.27 -5.59 32.32
N GLY A 470 22.58 -5.40 32.50
CA GLY A 470 23.59 -6.44 32.56
C GLY A 470 24.13 -6.81 31.19
N ALA A 471 25.40 -7.23 31.16
CA ALA A 471 26.07 -7.75 29.98
C ALA A 471 25.45 -9.10 29.59
N GLY A 472 25.20 -9.29 28.31
CA GLY A 472 24.85 -10.58 27.73
C GLY A 472 26.08 -11.48 27.57
N SER A 473 25.91 -12.53 26.77
CA SER A 473 26.95 -13.52 26.52
C SER A 473 26.73 -14.19 25.16
N GLY A 474 27.80 -14.62 24.51
CA GLY A 474 27.73 -15.36 23.26
C GLY A 474 27.79 -14.44 22.04
N GLN A 475 26.86 -14.62 21.11
CA GLN A 475 26.85 -13.90 19.84
C GLN A 475 26.30 -12.47 20.02
N ILE A 476 26.91 -11.49 19.35
CA ILE A 476 26.30 -10.17 19.11
C ILE A 476 25.82 -10.18 17.66
N TRP A 477 24.52 -9.99 17.44
CA TRP A 477 23.93 -10.16 16.12
C TRP A 477 23.92 -8.91 15.28
N LEU A 478 23.71 -7.76 15.92
CA LEU A 478 23.52 -6.49 15.24
C LEU A 478 24.43 -5.43 15.85
N ASP A 479 24.95 -4.58 14.99
CA ASP A 479 25.85 -3.48 15.29
C ASP A 479 25.59 -2.34 14.30
N ASN A 480 25.79 -1.11 14.77
CA ASN A 480 25.47 0.13 14.07
C ASN A 480 24.04 0.11 13.51
N VAL A 481 23.08 -0.25 14.37
CA VAL A 481 21.65 -0.25 14.03
C VAL A 481 21.21 1.21 13.92
N GLU A 482 20.68 1.58 12.76
CA GLU A 482 20.22 2.92 12.46
C GLU A 482 18.84 2.87 11.80
N CYS A 483 17.80 2.83 12.64
CA CYS A 483 16.41 2.89 12.25
C CYS A 483 15.98 4.35 12.01
N GLY A 484 15.14 4.58 11.00
CA GLY A 484 14.37 5.81 10.84
C GLY A 484 13.16 5.92 11.78
N GLY A 485 12.89 4.90 12.61
CA GLY A 485 11.83 4.84 13.62
C GLY A 485 10.49 4.29 13.12
N SER A 486 10.38 3.99 11.82
CA SER A 486 9.15 3.50 11.16
C SER A 486 9.23 2.04 10.72
N GLU A 487 10.40 1.42 10.88
CA GLU A 487 10.70 0.04 10.56
C GLU A 487 9.87 -0.92 11.42
N ARG A 488 9.51 -2.07 10.87
CA ARG A 488 8.63 -3.03 11.56
C ARG A 488 9.39 -3.89 12.56
N ASN A 489 10.60 -4.26 12.18
CA ASN A 489 11.50 -5.12 12.93
C ASN A 489 12.89 -4.49 12.89
N ILE A 490 13.68 -4.70 13.93
CA ILE A 490 15.06 -4.21 14.01
C ILE A 490 15.95 -4.72 12.87
N GLU A 491 15.68 -5.91 12.33
CA GLU A 491 16.38 -6.51 11.18
C GLU A 491 16.25 -5.74 9.86
N HIS A 492 15.29 -4.81 9.77
CA HIS A 492 15.10 -4.00 8.57
C HIS A 492 15.75 -2.62 8.68
N CYS A 493 16.25 -2.26 9.85
CA CYS A 493 17.01 -1.05 10.02
C CYS A 493 18.35 -1.20 9.32
N ARG A 494 18.99 -0.08 8.98
CA ARG A 494 20.35 -0.14 8.43
C ARG A 494 21.26 -0.69 9.53
N HIS A 495 22.11 -1.66 9.22
CA HIS A 495 23.08 -2.24 10.14
C HIS A 495 24.28 -2.82 9.36
N ASN A 496 25.39 -3.13 10.05
CA ASN A 496 26.63 -3.62 9.42
C ASN A 496 26.54 -5.04 8.84
N GLY A 497 25.45 -5.74 9.12
CA GLY A 497 25.18 -7.10 8.68
C GLY A 497 25.22 -8.08 9.85
N TRP A 498 24.55 -9.23 9.71
CA TRP A 498 24.40 -10.20 10.80
C TRP A 498 25.74 -10.74 11.29
N GLY A 499 26.00 -10.57 12.59
CA GLY A 499 27.21 -11.06 13.25
C GLY A 499 28.48 -10.29 12.90
N SER A 500 28.38 -9.18 12.16
CA SER A 500 29.50 -8.28 11.87
C SER A 500 29.48 -7.15 12.89
N HIS A 501 30.39 -7.22 13.87
CA HIS A 501 30.51 -6.23 14.95
C HIS A 501 31.96 -6.13 15.44
N ASN A 502 32.30 -5.03 16.08
CA ASN A 502 33.54 -4.81 16.84
C ASN A 502 33.30 -4.67 18.36
N CYS A 503 32.06 -4.82 18.81
CA CYS A 503 31.67 -4.62 20.21
C CYS A 503 31.93 -5.83 21.10
N GLY A 504 32.03 -5.59 22.40
CA GLY A 504 31.92 -6.60 23.46
C GLY A 504 30.61 -6.46 24.26
N HIS A 505 30.28 -7.43 25.11
CA HIS A 505 29.03 -7.38 25.90
C HIS A 505 28.93 -6.27 26.96
N GLY A 506 29.99 -5.48 27.15
CA GLY A 506 29.91 -4.23 27.89
C GLY A 506 29.14 -3.14 27.14
N GLU A 507 28.88 -3.35 25.85
CA GLU A 507 28.25 -2.43 24.88
C GLU A 507 26.89 -2.99 24.42
N ASP A 508 26.26 -3.88 25.19
CA ASP A 508 24.94 -4.40 24.81
C ASP A 508 23.86 -3.33 25.03
N ALA A 509 23.07 -3.08 23.98
CA ALA A 509 21.95 -2.16 23.98
C ALA A 509 20.76 -2.68 24.80
N GLY A 510 20.01 -1.75 25.38
CA GLY A 510 18.79 -1.99 26.12
C GLY A 510 17.70 -0.95 25.81
N VAL A 511 16.47 -1.25 26.17
CA VAL A 511 15.34 -0.33 25.97
C VAL A 511 14.43 -0.26 27.18
N VAL A 512 13.64 0.81 27.26
CA VAL A 512 12.48 0.94 28.15
C VAL A 512 11.25 1.34 27.33
N CYS A 513 10.23 0.49 27.38
CA CYS A 513 8.87 0.66 26.87
C CYS A 513 7.87 0.84 28.04
#